data_AF-A0A0F9I544-F1
#
_entry.id   AF-A0A0F9I544-F1
#
_cell.length_a   1.000
_cell.length_b   1.000
_cell.length_c   1.000
_cell.angle_alpha   90.00
_cell.angle_beta   90.00
_cell.angle_gamma   90.00
#
_symmetry.space_group_name_H-M   'P 1'
#
loop_
_entity.id
_entity.type
_entity.pdbx_description
1 polymer ?
#
loop_
_entity_poly.entity_id
_entity_poly.type
_entity_poly.pdbx_seq_one_letter_code
_entity_poly.pdbx_strand_id
1 'polypeptide(L)'
;MGRTRIHDGQVVDESFISEREFNDFYSQVVITGTEGTDDTELTTTFDDYLPGRGIFIGSDGNTVATGTGFIDVSGFRGEFVAASGSLQTQIDVVESSDVDSVNAATGAITITGSSNFPIRTEGQIITVSGADHIENNKHANDGGLVDGLAHNITIASDGATITLTLDRVDGEPTEFVQISGSSVAHAVPDTVSLTAAGTDTNPQENWIFLQESAGSLTLTSNTTGFPQAAHARVATALVQTAQGVSASGVLKLHAYTDHISEPLSRGSVGHTFAISERIRAQHAQWRSGAALTTTVDTGPTPDSVTVQTAVGVALQLHTHTFPAMDTSASDLVFVFNDNTAPYKTVASLSEISEYSDGSSIGIADRFNVVIWGAISENQADSKLFLNLPAA
;
A
#
# COMPACT_ATOMS: atom_id res chain seq x y z
N MET A 1 -13.47 101.81 2.61
CA MET A 1 -12.29 102.53 3.11
C MET A 1 -12.74 103.59 4.09
N GLY A 2 -12.43 103.38 5.35
CA GLY A 2 -12.56 104.34 6.44
C GLY A 2 -11.73 103.81 7.58
N ARG A 3 -10.43 104.11 7.59
CA ARG A 3 -9.54 103.73 8.69
C ARG A 3 -9.78 104.72 9.82
N THR A 4 -10.57 104.34 10.81
CA THR A 4 -10.70 105.09 12.07
C THR A 4 -9.47 104.78 12.92
N ARG A 5 -8.51 105.71 12.96
CA ARG A 5 -7.40 105.67 13.93
C ARG A 5 -7.92 106.16 15.26
N ILE A 6 -7.82 105.30 16.27
CA ILE A 6 -8.03 105.65 17.67
C ILE A 6 -6.78 106.42 18.13
N HIS A 7 -6.96 107.68 18.53
CA HIS A 7 -5.91 108.50 19.11
C HIS A 7 -6.00 108.42 20.64
N ASP A 8 -4.85 108.43 21.29
CA ASP A 8 -4.72 108.45 22.75
C ASP A 8 -5.44 109.68 23.33
N GLY A 9 -6.40 109.43 24.23
CA GLY A 9 -7.24 110.46 24.87
C GLY A 9 -8.66 110.64 24.32
N GLN A 10 -9.15 109.77 23.40
CA GLN A 10 -10.56 109.85 23.00
C GLN A 10 -11.48 109.16 24.01
N VAL A 11 -12.32 109.97 24.67
CA VAL A 11 -13.25 109.58 25.72
C VAL A 11 -14.58 109.17 25.10
N VAL A 12 -15.07 108.02 25.58
CA VAL A 12 -16.40 107.38 25.52
C VAL A 12 -16.86 106.72 24.21
N ASP A 13 -17.23 105.43 24.34
CA ASP A 13 -18.61 104.99 24.03
C ASP A 13 -18.95 103.75 24.89
N GLU A 14 -19.80 103.90 25.92
CA GLU A 14 -20.26 102.82 26.81
C GLU A 14 -21.51 102.12 26.26
N SER A 15 -21.55 101.84 24.95
CA SER A 15 -22.60 100.99 24.39
C SER A 15 -22.28 99.51 24.67
N PHE A 16 -22.43 99.10 25.92
CA PHE A 16 -22.50 97.67 26.26
C PHE A 16 -23.81 97.10 25.72
N ILE A 17 -23.64 96.30 24.68
CA ILE A 17 -24.41 95.13 24.26
C ILE A 17 -25.53 94.75 25.24
N SER A 18 -26.77 94.69 24.77
CA SER A 18 -27.92 94.31 25.59
C SER A 18 -27.83 92.85 26.07
N GLU A 19 -28.46 92.51 27.19
CA GLU A 19 -28.48 91.13 27.74
C GLU A 19 -29.00 90.09 26.72
N ARG A 20 -29.87 90.50 25.79
CA ARG A 20 -30.31 89.66 24.68
C ARG A 20 -29.17 89.36 23.71
N GLU A 21 -28.40 90.37 23.33
CA GLU A 21 -27.24 90.20 22.45
C GLU A 21 -26.10 89.43 23.15
N PHE A 22 -25.98 89.52 24.48
CA PHE A 22 -25.06 88.68 25.26
C PHE A 22 -25.50 87.20 25.29
N ASN A 23 -26.80 86.93 25.46
CA ASN A 23 -27.32 85.57 25.47
C ASN A 23 -27.35 84.95 24.06
N ASP A 24 -27.62 85.76 23.03
CA ASP A 24 -27.52 85.32 21.63
C ASP A 24 -26.06 85.01 21.25
N PHE A 25 -25.08 85.79 21.77
CA PHE A 25 -23.66 85.45 21.65
C PHE A 25 -23.35 84.09 22.29
N TYR A 26 -23.77 83.84 23.53
CA TYR A 26 -23.49 82.56 24.20
C TYR A 26 -24.16 81.34 23.54
N SER A 27 -25.35 81.50 22.97
CA SER A 27 -26.03 80.39 22.28
C SER A 27 -25.43 80.08 20.90
N GLN A 28 -24.66 81.01 20.32
CA GLN A 28 -23.97 80.85 19.04
C GLN A 28 -22.46 80.58 19.18
N VAL A 29 -21.89 80.70 20.39
CA VAL A 29 -20.53 80.23 20.68
C VAL A 29 -20.55 78.70 20.74
N VAL A 30 -20.47 78.09 19.55
CA VAL A 30 -19.92 76.76 19.42
C VAL A 30 -18.41 76.93 19.56
N ILE A 31 -17.84 76.53 20.70
CA ILE A 31 -16.38 76.39 20.84
C ILE A 31 -15.97 75.22 19.95
N THR A 32 -15.83 75.48 18.66
CA THR A 32 -15.15 74.59 17.74
C THR A 32 -13.66 74.87 17.93
N GLY A 33 -13.00 74.05 18.75
CA GLY A 33 -11.54 74.02 18.78
C GLY A 33 -11.06 73.77 17.36
N THR A 34 -10.57 74.81 16.71
CA THR A 34 -9.95 74.70 15.39
C THR A 34 -8.53 74.25 15.64
N GLU A 35 -8.17 73.11 15.06
CA GLU A 35 -6.91 72.41 15.30
C GLU A 35 -5.70 73.37 15.26
N GLY A 36 -4.93 73.44 16.36
CA GLY A 36 -3.54 73.88 16.29
C GLY A 36 -3.09 75.08 17.12
N THR A 37 -3.86 75.62 18.08
CA THR A 37 -3.34 76.60 19.05
C THR A 37 -3.89 76.38 20.46
N ASP A 38 -3.02 75.86 21.33
CA ASP A 38 -2.98 76.00 22.80
C ASP A 38 -4.25 75.69 23.62
N ASP A 39 -4.51 74.39 23.87
CA ASP A 39 -5.53 73.88 24.82
C ASP A 39 -5.32 74.39 26.27
N THR A 40 -4.18 75.02 26.56
CA THR A 40 -3.87 75.62 27.86
C THR A 40 -4.81 76.79 28.17
N GLU A 41 -5.30 77.52 27.18
CA GLU A 41 -6.12 78.73 27.40
C GLU A 41 -7.61 78.41 27.69
N LEU A 42 -8.11 77.28 27.19
CA LEU A 42 -9.48 76.81 27.44
C LEU A 42 -9.62 76.16 28.82
N THR A 43 -8.55 75.51 29.30
CA THR A 43 -8.52 74.80 30.58
C THR A 43 -8.41 75.79 31.75
N THR A 44 -7.60 76.85 31.63
CA THR A 44 -7.51 77.91 32.64
C THR A 44 -8.82 78.68 32.78
N THR A 45 -9.52 78.95 31.67
CA THR A 45 -10.79 79.70 31.71
C THR A 45 -11.91 78.95 32.45
N PHE A 46 -11.94 77.61 32.40
CA PHE A 46 -12.95 76.81 33.11
C PHE A 46 -12.64 76.62 34.60
N ASP A 47 -11.37 76.39 34.96
CA ASP A 47 -10.94 76.29 36.36
C ASP A 47 -10.98 77.64 37.09
N ASP A 48 -10.74 78.76 36.39
CA ASP A 48 -10.85 80.11 36.96
C ASP A 48 -12.32 80.50 37.25
N TYR A 49 -13.28 79.96 36.49
CA TYR A 49 -14.72 80.22 36.70
C TYR A 49 -15.38 79.29 37.73
N LEU A 50 -14.85 78.08 37.98
CA LEU A 50 -15.39 77.11 38.96
C LEU A 50 -14.28 76.35 39.72
N PRO A 51 -13.44 77.03 40.53
CA PRO A 51 -12.33 76.37 41.20
C PRO A 51 -12.82 75.27 42.16
N GLY A 52 -12.42 74.03 41.89
CA GLY A 52 -12.59 72.88 42.80
C GLY A 52 -13.89 72.08 42.68
N ARG A 53 -14.59 72.06 41.52
CA ARG A 53 -15.86 71.30 41.35
C ARG A 53 -15.95 70.33 40.17
N GLY A 54 -14.85 69.91 39.55
CA GLY A 54 -14.86 68.91 38.47
C GLY A 54 -14.93 67.44 38.92
N ILE A 55 -16.05 67.00 39.51
CA ILE A 55 -16.30 65.56 39.78
C ILE A 55 -17.70 65.18 39.28
N PHE A 56 -17.76 64.29 38.28
CA PHE A 56 -18.98 63.58 37.89
C PHE A 56 -18.90 62.15 38.43
N ILE A 57 -19.87 61.74 39.27
CA ILE A 57 -20.03 60.36 39.74
C ILE A 57 -21.28 59.79 39.06
N GLY A 58 -21.12 58.73 38.28
CA GLY A 58 -22.23 57.99 37.68
C GLY A 58 -23.01 57.18 38.73
N SER A 59 -24.28 56.86 38.45
CA SER A 59 -25.15 56.08 39.34
C SER A 59 -24.58 54.71 39.75
N ASP A 60 -23.67 54.19 38.93
CA ASP A 60 -23.11 52.84 39.06
C ASP A 60 -21.79 52.86 39.87
N GLY A 61 -21.44 54.01 40.47
CA GLY A 61 -20.24 54.19 41.28
C GLY A 61 -18.97 54.52 40.49
N ASN A 62 -19.05 54.58 39.16
CA ASN A 62 -17.93 55.00 38.31
C ASN A 62 -17.70 56.50 38.45
N THR A 63 -16.45 56.90 38.71
CA THR A 63 -16.07 58.31 38.92
C THR A 63 -15.24 58.79 37.75
N VAL A 64 -15.56 59.96 37.22
CA VAL A 64 -14.74 60.67 36.23
C VAL A 64 -14.26 61.98 36.86
N ALA A 65 -12.97 62.02 37.19
CA ALA A 65 -12.31 63.24 37.66
C ALA A 65 -11.47 63.81 36.52
N THR A 66 -11.65 65.10 36.21
CA THR A 66 -10.83 65.82 35.23
C THR A 66 -9.75 66.59 36.00
N GLY A 67 -8.50 66.15 35.87
CA GLY A 67 -7.32 66.90 36.30
C GLY A 67 -6.44 67.23 35.10
N THR A 68 -5.42 68.07 35.27
CA THR A 68 -4.54 68.58 34.22
C THR A 68 -3.77 67.45 33.50
N GLY A 69 -4.42 66.84 32.51
CA GLY A 69 -3.81 65.96 31.51
C GLY A 69 -4.31 64.51 31.44
N PHE A 70 -5.16 64.01 32.35
CA PHE A 70 -5.67 62.63 32.26
C PHE A 70 -7.10 62.47 32.80
N ILE A 71 -7.89 61.65 32.10
CA ILE A 71 -9.19 61.13 32.57
C ILE A 71 -8.90 59.77 33.22
N ASP A 72 -9.03 59.67 34.55
CA ASP A 72 -8.97 58.37 35.22
C ASP A 72 -10.38 57.77 35.29
N VAL A 73 -10.58 56.60 34.68
CA VAL A 73 -11.86 55.86 34.68
C VAL A 73 -11.66 54.58 35.49
N SER A 74 -11.98 54.63 36.78
CA SER A 74 -11.91 53.46 37.67
C SER A 74 -13.25 52.70 37.71
N GLY A 75 -13.20 51.36 37.75
CA GLY A 75 -14.38 50.48 37.85
C GLY A 75 -14.42 49.34 36.82
N PHE A 76 -13.82 49.54 35.64
CA PHE A 76 -13.90 48.59 34.50
C PHE A 76 -13.04 47.33 34.67
N ARG A 77 -11.92 47.41 35.41
CA ARG A 77 -10.96 46.30 35.54
C ARG A 77 -11.55 45.07 36.23
N GLY A 78 -12.44 45.26 37.22
CA GLY A 78 -13.05 44.15 37.95
C GLY A 78 -14.00 43.33 37.06
N GLU A 79 -14.81 44.01 36.26
CA GLU A 79 -15.77 43.40 35.33
C GLU A 79 -15.06 42.66 34.18
N PHE A 80 -13.99 43.25 33.65
CA PHE A 80 -13.15 42.60 32.62
C PHE A 80 -12.51 41.30 33.12
N VAL A 81 -11.93 41.30 34.33
CA VAL A 81 -11.30 40.10 34.91
C VAL A 81 -12.33 39.00 35.16
N ALA A 82 -13.52 39.34 35.66
CA ALA A 82 -14.60 38.38 35.90
C ALA A 82 -15.10 37.71 34.60
N ALA A 83 -15.21 38.48 33.51
CA ALA A 83 -15.60 37.94 32.21
C ALA A 83 -14.51 37.07 31.56
N SER A 84 -13.23 37.46 31.70
CA SER A 84 -12.12 36.71 31.07
C SER A 84 -11.87 35.32 31.69
N GLY A 85 -12.27 35.11 32.95
CA GLY A 85 -12.11 33.82 33.63
C GLY A 85 -12.98 32.68 33.08
N SER A 86 -14.07 32.98 32.36
CA SER A 86 -14.92 31.95 31.74
C SER A 86 -14.40 31.45 30.39
N LEU A 87 -13.55 32.23 29.72
CA LEU A 87 -12.98 31.88 28.41
C LEU A 87 -11.95 30.74 28.53
N GLN A 88 -11.19 30.70 29.63
CA GLN A 88 -10.17 29.68 29.85
C GLN A 88 -10.80 28.28 29.98
N THR A 89 -11.95 28.17 30.64
CA THR A 89 -12.64 26.90 30.86
C THR A 89 -13.24 26.31 29.58
N GLN A 90 -13.57 27.15 28.60
CA GLN A 90 -14.10 26.71 27.29
C GLN A 90 -13.00 26.21 26.33
N ILE A 91 -11.75 26.62 26.56
CA ILE A 91 -10.60 26.17 25.75
C ILE A 91 -10.08 24.82 26.27
N ASP A 92 -10.15 24.59 27.59
CA ASP A 92 -9.59 23.38 28.22
C ASP A 92 -10.51 22.13 28.11
N VAL A 93 -11.76 22.29 27.67
CA VAL A 93 -12.73 21.20 27.53
C VAL A 93 -13.36 21.25 26.13
N VAL A 94 -12.60 20.83 25.12
CA VAL A 94 -13.18 20.52 23.80
C VAL A 94 -13.77 19.11 23.90
N GLU A 95 -15.10 19.01 23.98
CA GLU A 95 -15.81 17.73 23.99
C GLU A 95 -15.94 17.17 22.57
N SER A 96 -16.21 15.87 22.44
CA SER A 96 -16.34 15.22 21.13
C SER A 96 -17.51 15.75 20.28
N SER A 97 -18.46 16.46 20.90
CA SER A 97 -19.56 17.17 20.21
C SER A 97 -19.12 18.49 19.58
N ASP A 98 -17.97 19.02 19.97
CA ASP A 98 -17.55 20.38 19.61
C ASP A 98 -16.75 20.39 18.31
N VAL A 99 -16.38 19.21 17.79
CA VAL A 99 -15.56 19.05 16.58
C VAL A 99 -16.27 18.12 15.59
N ASP A 100 -17.00 18.70 14.65
CA ASP A 100 -17.65 17.96 13.56
C ASP A 100 -16.65 17.39 12.54
N SER A 101 -15.50 18.05 12.36
CA SER A 101 -14.45 17.61 11.45
C SER A 101 -13.08 18.18 11.81
N VAL A 102 -12.03 17.41 11.56
CA VAL A 102 -10.63 17.85 11.68
C VAL A 102 -10.05 18.00 10.28
N ASN A 103 -9.88 19.24 9.83
CA ASN A 103 -9.39 19.54 8.48
C ASN A 103 -7.87 19.42 8.35
N ALA A 104 -7.13 19.47 9.46
CA ALA A 104 -5.70 19.22 9.51
C ALA A 104 -5.30 18.80 10.93
N ALA A 105 -4.41 17.82 11.03
CA ALA A 105 -3.76 17.44 12.28
C ALA A 105 -2.25 17.41 12.05
N THR A 106 -1.50 17.94 13.01
CA THR A 106 -0.02 17.92 13.00
C THR A 106 0.45 17.06 14.16
N GLY A 107 1.28 16.05 13.88
CA GLY A 107 1.78 15.08 14.86
C GLY A 107 1.23 13.67 14.67
N ALA A 108 1.45 12.80 15.65
CA ALA A 108 0.95 11.42 15.63
C ALA A 108 -0.54 11.37 15.99
N ILE A 109 -1.34 10.71 15.14
CA ILE A 109 -2.73 10.39 15.44
C ILE A 109 -2.77 8.93 15.93
N THR A 110 -3.08 8.73 17.20
CA THR A 110 -3.27 7.40 17.77
C THR A 110 -4.77 7.08 17.79
N ILE A 111 -5.20 6.12 16.98
CA ILE A 111 -6.57 5.62 16.98
C ILE A 111 -6.61 4.34 17.82
N THR A 112 -7.29 4.36 18.96
CA THR A 112 -7.47 3.19 19.83
C THR A 112 -8.91 2.69 19.79
N GLY A 113 -9.11 1.39 19.57
CA GLY A 113 -10.42 0.74 19.62
C GLY A 113 -10.33 -0.74 19.29
N SER A 114 -11.26 -1.55 19.80
CA SER A 114 -11.33 -3.00 19.56
C SER A 114 -12.13 -3.40 18.31
N SER A 115 -12.61 -2.41 17.54
CA SER A 115 -13.49 -2.61 16.38
C SER A 115 -12.83 -2.10 15.10
N ASN A 116 -13.29 -2.63 13.96
CA ASN A 116 -12.88 -2.14 12.65
C ASN A 116 -13.15 -0.62 12.54
N PHE A 117 -12.21 0.13 11.98
CA PHE A 117 -12.38 1.54 11.64
C PHE A 117 -12.82 1.61 10.16
N PRO A 118 -14.14 1.65 9.85
CA PRO A 118 -14.59 1.71 8.47
C PRO A 118 -14.28 3.09 7.89
N ILE A 119 -13.22 3.16 7.10
CA ILE A 119 -12.89 4.34 6.32
C ILE A 119 -13.82 4.36 5.09
N ARG A 120 -14.66 5.39 4.97
CA ARG A 120 -15.45 5.63 3.75
C ARG A 120 -14.77 6.76 2.97
N THR A 121 -14.09 6.40 1.89
CA THR A 121 -13.42 7.34 0.98
C THR A 121 -14.15 7.39 -0.34
N GLU A 122 -14.97 8.41 -0.57
CA GLU A 122 -15.25 8.81 -1.95
C GLU A 122 -14.09 9.71 -2.41
N GLY A 123 -13.21 9.15 -3.25
CA GLY A 123 -12.25 9.95 -4.04
C GLY A 123 -10.95 10.42 -3.38
N GLN A 124 -10.49 9.86 -2.26
CA GLN A 124 -9.17 10.20 -1.68
C GLN A 124 -8.28 8.98 -1.38
N ILE A 125 -6.97 9.13 -1.63
CA ILE A 125 -5.91 8.17 -1.33
C ILE A 125 -5.48 8.36 0.13
N ILE A 126 -5.63 7.32 0.96
CA ILE A 126 -5.03 7.27 2.30
C ILE A 126 -3.73 6.50 2.19
N THR A 127 -2.61 7.17 2.50
CA THR A 127 -1.30 6.50 2.58
C THR A 127 -1.04 6.13 4.04
N VAL A 128 -1.14 4.83 4.37
CA VAL A 128 -0.69 4.29 5.65
C VAL A 128 0.77 3.89 5.50
N SER A 129 1.69 4.71 6.00
CA SER A 129 3.12 4.37 6.07
C SER A 129 3.50 4.03 7.51
N GLY A 130 3.86 2.77 7.75
CA GLY A 130 4.39 2.28 9.03
C GLY A 130 5.19 1.00 8.79
N ALA A 131 6.35 0.88 9.43
CA ALA A 131 7.32 -0.19 9.24
C ALA A 131 6.70 -1.59 9.46
N ASP A 132 5.91 -1.76 10.52
CA ASP A 132 5.50 -3.09 11.00
C ASP A 132 4.58 -3.89 10.06
N HIS A 133 3.80 -3.25 9.17
CA HIS A 133 2.88 -3.99 8.29
C HIS A 133 3.42 -4.22 6.87
N ILE A 134 4.43 -3.45 6.44
CA ILE A 134 5.05 -3.56 5.11
C ILE A 134 6.34 -4.39 5.16
N GLU A 135 7.03 -4.48 6.31
CA GLU A 135 8.31 -5.21 6.43
C GLU A 135 8.20 -6.70 6.08
N ASN A 136 7.14 -7.39 6.51
CA ASN A 136 7.01 -8.83 6.26
C ASN A 136 6.88 -9.20 4.77
N ASN A 137 6.20 -8.37 3.97
CA ASN A 137 6.12 -8.58 2.52
C ASN A 137 7.37 -8.08 1.78
N LYS A 138 8.09 -7.10 2.34
CA LYS A 138 9.38 -6.66 1.79
C LYS A 138 10.43 -7.76 1.83
N HIS A 139 10.54 -8.46 2.97
CA HIS A 139 11.45 -9.59 3.11
C HIS A 139 11.09 -10.78 2.21
N ALA A 140 9.83 -10.92 1.78
CA ALA A 140 9.43 -11.98 0.87
C ALA A 140 10.09 -11.88 -0.52
N ASN A 141 10.59 -10.69 -0.90
CA ASN A 141 11.30 -10.46 -2.17
C ASN A 141 12.74 -9.94 -1.98
N ASP A 142 13.36 -10.17 -0.82
CA ASP A 142 14.76 -9.74 -0.60
C ASP A 142 15.70 -10.42 -1.62
N GLY A 143 16.46 -9.61 -2.35
CA GLY A 143 17.33 -10.02 -3.45
C GLY A 143 16.64 -10.09 -4.82
N GLY A 144 15.34 -9.77 -4.87
CA GLY A 144 14.54 -9.69 -6.09
C GLY A 144 14.39 -8.26 -6.63
N LEU A 145 14.09 -8.17 -7.92
CA LEU A 145 13.69 -6.92 -8.58
C LEU A 145 12.19 -6.71 -8.36
N VAL A 146 11.75 -5.51 -7.96
CA VAL A 146 10.45 -5.31 -7.29
C VAL A 146 9.42 -4.70 -8.22
N ASP A 147 9.79 -4.41 -9.45
CA ASP A 147 8.90 -3.72 -10.36
C ASP A 147 7.72 -4.59 -10.83
N GLY A 148 6.63 -3.91 -11.19
CA GLY A 148 5.41 -4.52 -11.69
C GLY A 148 5.53 -5.10 -13.11
N LEU A 149 6.57 -4.72 -13.86
CA LEU A 149 6.85 -5.23 -15.21
C LEU A 149 8.21 -5.92 -15.28
N ALA A 150 8.32 -6.89 -16.20
CA ALA A 150 9.57 -7.61 -16.42
C ALA A 150 10.68 -6.67 -16.93
N HIS A 151 11.91 -6.91 -16.47
CA HIS A 151 13.12 -6.26 -17.00
C HIS A 151 13.57 -6.95 -18.28
N ASN A 152 14.25 -6.21 -19.14
CA ASN A 152 14.88 -6.72 -20.34
C ASN A 152 16.38 -6.95 -20.08
N ILE A 153 16.81 -8.21 -20.15
CA ILE A 153 18.22 -8.58 -20.05
C ILE A 153 18.71 -8.98 -21.43
N THR A 154 19.67 -8.23 -21.97
CA THR A 154 20.26 -8.51 -23.28
C THR A 154 21.76 -8.70 -23.18
N ILE A 155 22.30 -9.68 -23.91
CA ILE A 155 23.76 -9.84 -24.07
C ILE A 155 24.10 -9.64 -25.53
N ALA A 156 25.06 -8.76 -25.79
CA ALA A 156 25.58 -8.47 -27.13
C ALA A 156 27.10 -8.62 -27.17
N SER A 157 27.64 -8.89 -28.35
CA SER A 157 29.09 -8.86 -28.59
C SER A 157 29.42 -8.14 -29.88
N ASP A 158 30.46 -7.31 -29.82
CA ASP A 158 31.06 -6.61 -30.97
C ASP A 158 32.20 -7.42 -31.64
N GLY A 159 32.38 -8.69 -31.22
CA GLY A 159 33.46 -9.56 -31.68
C GLY A 159 34.76 -9.44 -30.86
N ALA A 160 34.83 -8.51 -29.91
CA ALA A 160 35.95 -8.37 -28.96
C ALA A 160 35.47 -8.38 -27.50
N THR A 161 34.43 -7.61 -27.19
CA THR A 161 33.82 -7.47 -25.88
C THR A 161 32.44 -8.12 -25.88
N ILE A 162 32.03 -8.61 -24.72
CA ILE A 162 30.69 -9.14 -24.50
C ILE A 162 30.08 -8.34 -23.36
N THR A 163 28.93 -7.73 -23.60
CA THR A 163 28.28 -6.80 -22.68
C THR A 163 26.88 -7.29 -22.38
N LEU A 164 26.52 -7.33 -21.10
CA LEU A 164 25.14 -7.46 -20.66
C LEU A 164 24.57 -6.06 -20.42
N THR A 165 23.33 -5.85 -20.86
CA THR A 165 22.53 -4.66 -20.55
C THR A 165 21.33 -5.07 -19.70
N LEU A 166 21.18 -4.42 -18.55
CA LEU A 166 19.99 -4.43 -17.71
C LEU A 166 19.16 -3.20 -18.07
N ASP A 167 17.93 -3.41 -18.52
CA ASP A 167 17.01 -2.34 -18.88
C ASP A 167 15.57 -2.70 -18.48
N ARG A 168 14.65 -1.74 -18.59
CA ARG A 168 13.22 -1.97 -18.37
C ARG A 168 12.47 -2.09 -19.69
N VAL A 169 11.43 -2.91 -19.70
CA VAL A 169 10.58 -3.09 -20.89
C VAL A 169 9.72 -1.85 -21.16
N ASP A 170 9.40 -1.06 -20.14
CA ASP A 170 8.61 0.17 -20.24
C ASP A 170 9.44 1.41 -20.59
N GLY A 171 10.77 1.32 -20.54
CA GLY A 171 11.70 2.42 -20.83
C GLY A 171 11.83 3.45 -19.71
N GLU A 172 11.34 3.17 -18.50
CA GLU A 172 11.57 4.03 -17.34
C GLU A 172 13.06 4.03 -16.93
N PRO A 173 13.59 5.15 -16.43
CA PRO A 173 15.03 5.32 -16.21
C PRO A 173 15.53 4.70 -14.90
N THR A 174 14.66 4.07 -14.10
CA THR A 174 14.98 3.61 -12.75
C THR A 174 14.32 2.29 -12.45
N GLU A 175 15.12 1.37 -11.92
CA GLU A 175 14.74 0.06 -11.43
C GLU A 175 14.73 0.04 -9.90
N PHE A 176 13.75 -0.64 -9.29
CA PHE A 176 13.65 -0.73 -7.82
C PHE A 176 13.96 -2.14 -7.36
N VAL A 177 14.94 -2.26 -6.47
CA VAL A 177 15.46 -3.54 -6.01
C VAL A 177 15.24 -3.67 -4.51
N GLN A 178 14.73 -4.82 -4.06
CA GLN A 178 14.65 -5.13 -2.64
C GLN A 178 15.96 -5.78 -2.20
N ILE A 179 16.66 -5.16 -1.25
CA ILE A 179 17.84 -5.73 -0.62
C ILE A 179 17.82 -5.40 0.86
N SER A 180 17.97 -6.42 1.71
CA SER A 180 18.06 -6.27 3.16
C SER A 180 16.87 -5.49 3.75
N GLY A 181 15.65 -5.75 3.29
CA GLY A 181 14.43 -5.07 3.72
C GLY A 181 14.25 -3.63 3.19
N SER A 182 15.12 -3.17 2.29
CA SER A 182 15.09 -1.81 1.74
C SER A 182 14.90 -1.79 0.22
N SER A 183 14.05 -0.87 -0.24
CA SER A 183 13.88 -0.59 -1.67
C SER A 183 14.99 0.37 -2.09
N VAL A 184 15.90 -0.07 -2.95
CA VAL A 184 16.98 0.77 -3.48
C VAL A 184 16.74 1.03 -4.96
N ALA A 185 16.78 2.31 -5.34
CA ALA A 185 16.67 2.71 -6.74
C ALA A 185 18.02 2.51 -7.46
N HIS A 186 17.97 1.96 -8.66
CA HIS A 186 19.11 1.76 -9.54
C HIS A 186 18.82 2.37 -10.92
N ALA A 187 19.74 3.13 -11.49
CA ALA A 187 19.53 3.75 -12.79
C ALA A 187 19.66 2.71 -13.91
N VAL A 188 18.77 2.76 -14.89
CA VAL A 188 18.77 1.88 -16.08
C VAL A 188 18.52 2.70 -17.34
N PRO A 189 19.01 2.30 -18.53
CA PRO A 189 19.80 1.08 -18.78
C PRO A 189 21.18 1.12 -18.12
N ASP A 190 21.60 0.01 -17.51
CA ASP A 190 22.97 -0.17 -16.99
C ASP A 190 23.65 -1.33 -17.72
N THR A 191 24.97 -1.27 -17.87
CA THR A 191 25.73 -2.25 -18.63
C THR A 191 26.93 -2.77 -17.86
N VAL A 192 27.24 -4.05 -18.07
CA VAL A 192 28.43 -4.67 -17.50
C VAL A 192 29.12 -5.55 -18.53
N SER A 193 30.44 -5.42 -18.63
CA SER A 193 31.25 -6.34 -19.41
C SER A 193 31.30 -7.69 -18.69
N LEU A 194 31.12 -8.78 -19.44
CA LEU A 194 31.23 -10.13 -18.89
C LEU A 194 32.71 -10.47 -18.73
N THR A 195 33.14 -10.59 -17.47
CA THR A 195 34.53 -10.48 -17.01
C THR A 195 35.46 -11.61 -17.45
N ALA A 196 34.93 -12.70 -18.00
CA ALA A 196 35.73 -13.69 -18.74
C ALA A 196 34.94 -14.27 -19.91
N ALA A 197 35.27 -13.83 -21.13
CA ALA A 197 34.92 -14.61 -22.32
C ALA A 197 35.67 -15.95 -22.20
N GLY A 198 34.93 -17.05 -22.24
CA GLY A 198 35.53 -18.37 -22.34
C GLY A 198 36.13 -18.61 -23.72
N THR A 199 36.46 -19.86 -23.97
CA THR A 199 36.75 -20.33 -25.34
C THR A 199 35.57 -21.14 -25.85
N ASP A 200 35.47 -21.34 -27.17
CA ASP A 200 34.36 -22.13 -27.74
C ASP A 200 34.37 -23.58 -27.24
N THR A 201 35.54 -24.11 -26.89
CA THR A 201 35.70 -25.47 -26.32
C THR A 201 35.63 -25.51 -24.79
N ASN A 202 35.75 -24.35 -24.13
CA ASN A 202 35.69 -24.23 -22.68
C ASN A 202 35.02 -22.89 -22.31
N PRO A 203 33.68 -22.80 -22.44
CA PRO A 203 32.94 -21.60 -22.11
C PRO A 203 32.99 -21.34 -20.59
N GLN A 204 32.76 -20.10 -20.18
CA GLN A 204 32.80 -19.68 -18.78
C GLN A 204 31.42 -19.18 -18.32
N GLU A 205 30.96 -19.64 -17.16
CA GLU A 205 29.72 -19.15 -16.56
C GLU A 205 29.99 -17.84 -15.83
N ASN A 206 29.26 -16.80 -16.25
CA ASN A 206 29.29 -15.47 -15.66
C ASN A 206 28.07 -15.30 -14.77
N TRP A 207 28.29 -14.83 -13.55
CA TRP A 207 27.28 -14.53 -12.54
C TRP A 207 27.13 -13.02 -12.46
N ILE A 208 25.96 -12.50 -12.83
CA ILE A 208 25.69 -11.08 -12.95
C ILE A 208 24.69 -10.66 -11.87
N PHE A 209 25.04 -9.60 -11.14
CA PHE A 209 24.28 -9.16 -9.97
C PHE A 209 24.49 -7.66 -9.72
N LEU A 210 23.54 -7.07 -9.00
CA LEU A 210 23.66 -5.72 -8.43
C LEU A 210 24.27 -5.86 -7.03
N GLN A 211 25.50 -5.39 -6.86
CA GLN A 211 26.18 -5.38 -5.57
C GLN A 211 25.73 -4.16 -4.76
N GLU A 212 25.25 -4.39 -3.55
CA GLU A 212 24.97 -3.30 -2.60
C GLU A 212 26.25 -2.88 -1.89
N SER A 213 26.46 -1.56 -1.81
CA SER A 213 27.47 -0.95 -0.97
C SER A 213 27.04 0.46 -0.56
N ALA A 214 26.92 0.68 0.75
CA ALA A 214 26.61 1.98 1.33
C ALA A 214 25.33 2.64 0.78
N GLY A 215 24.28 1.83 0.51
CA GLY A 215 22.99 2.30 0.01
C GLY A 215 22.94 2.55 -1.49
N SER A 216 23.96 2.13 -2.24
CA SER A 216 24.00 2.21 -3.71
C SER A 216 24.18 0.83 -4.33
N LEU A 217 23.70 0.68 -5.57
CA LEU A 217 23.78 -0.55 -6.36
C LEU A 217 24.69 -0.36 -7.56
N THR A 218 25.62 -1.31 -7.73
CA THR A 218 26.50 -1.37 -8.89
C THR A 218 26.29 -2.69 -9.63
N LEU A 219 26.00 -2.64 -10.92
CA LEU A 219 25.93 -3.83 -11.77
C LEU A 219 27.34 -4.39 -11.99
N THR A 220 27.53 -5.66 -11.66
CA THR A 220 28.84 -6.31 -11.72
C THR A 220 28.71 -7.77 -12.16
N SER A 221 29.82 -8.35 -12.58
CA SER A 221 29.91 -9.75 -13.03
C SER A 221 31.16 -10.44 -12.50
N ASN A 222 31.09 -11.75 -12.27
CA ASN A 222 32.24 -12.60 -11.95
C ASN A 222 32.06 -14.03 -12.49
N THR A 223 33.03 -14.92 -12.25
CA THR A 223 32.98 -16.35 -12.63
C THR A 223 32.94 -17.33 -11.45
N THR A 224 32.76 -16.84 -10.22
CA THR A 224 32.89 -17.63 -9.00
C THR A 224 31.58 -17.90 -8.28
N GLY A 225 30.48 -17.27 -8.70
CA GLY A 225 29.18 -17.38 -8.06
C GLY A 225 28.63 -16.04 -7.56
N PHE A 226 27.39 -16.06 -7.09
CA PHE A 226 26.83 -14.93 -6.35
C PHE A 226 27.59 -14.69 -5.03
N PRO A 227 27.79 -13.42 -4.62
CA PRO A 227 28.55 -13.08 -3.42
C PRO A 227 27.77 -13.43 -2.15
N GLN A 228 28.48 -13.52 -1.02
CA GLN A 228 27.84 -13.64 0.30
C GLN A 228 27.31 -12.30 0.84
N ALA A 229 27.86 -11.17 0.36
CA ALA A 229 27.37 -9.85 0.70
C ALA A 229 25.99 -9.60 0.08
N ALA A 230 25.29 -8.58 0.59
CA ALA A 230 23.98 -8.18 0.09
C ALA A 230 24.04 -7.85 -1.42
N HIS A 231 23.16 -8.48 -2.20
CA HIS A 231 23.10 -8.35 -3.65
C HIS A 231 21.71 -8.70 -4.17
N ALA A 232 21.40 -8.27 -5.39
CA ALA A 232 20.27 -8.78 -6.16
C ALA A 232 20.77 -9.51 -7.40
N ARG A 233 20.17 -10.67 -7.69
CA ARG A 233 20.56 -11.50 -8.83
C ARG A 233 19.95 -10.92 -10.10
N VAL A 234 20.76 -10.81 -11.16
CA VAL A 234 20.30 -10.31 -12.45
C VAL A 234 20.27 -11.43 -13.48
N ALA A 235 21.39 -12.14 -13.66
CA ALA A 235 21.46 -13.25 -14.61
C ALA A 235 22.60 -14.22 -14.30
N THR A 236 22.52 -15.43 -14.86
CA THR A 236 23.70 -16.26 -15.17
C THR A 236 23.81 -16.47 -16.68
N ALA A 237 25.02 -16.43 -17.22
CA ALA A 237 25.26 -16.62 -18.64
C ALA A 237 26.45 -17.53 -18.89
N LEU A 238 26.31 -18.55 -19.75
CA LEU A 238 27.42 -19.40 -20.19
C LEU A 238 27.99 -18.84 -21.49
N VAL A 239 29.22 -18.32 -21.40
CA VAL A 239 29.81 -17.44 -22.41
C VAL A 239 31.04 -18.08 -23.06
N GLN A 240 30.99 -18.20 -24.39
CA GLN A 240 32.09 -18.67 -25.25
C GLN A 240 32.98 -17.50 -25.71
N THR A 241 33.64 -17.60 -26.86
CA THR A 241 34.39 -16.46 -27.42
C THR A 241 33.46 -15.31 -27.83
N ALA A 242 33.98 -14.08 -27.88
CA ALA A 242 33.23 -12.92 -28.38
C ALA A 242 32.75 -13.11 -29.84
N GLN A 243 33.57 -13.75 -30.67
CA GLN A 243 33.21 -14.10 -32.04
C GLN A 243 32.06 -15.11 -32.09
N GLY A 244 32.11 -16.15 -31.25
CA GLY A 244 31.02 -17.11 -31.12
C GLY A 244 29.72 -16.47 -30.62
N VAL A 245 29.80 -15.55 -29.65
CA VAL A 245 28.62 -14.81 -29.17
C VAL A 245 28.06 -13.86 -30.23
N SER A 246 28.92 -13.17 -30.98
CA SER A 246 28.48 -12.31 -32.09
C SER A 246 27.77 -13.12 -33.20
N ALA A 247 28.23 -14.35 -33.46
CA ALA A 247 27.68 -15.21 -34.50
C ALA A 247 26.40 -15.96 -34.08
N SER A 248 26.26 -16.34 -32.81
CA SER A 248 25.21 -17.29 -32.38
C SER A 248 24.61 -17.00 -30.99
N GLY A 249 24.98 -15.89 -30.36
CA GLY A 249 24.58 -15.59 -28.98
C GLY A 249 25.36 -16.42 -27.94
N VAL A 250 25.00 -16.24 -26.68
CA VAL A 250 25.55 -17.03 -25.57
C VAL A 250 24.97 -18.45 -25.57
N LEU A 251 25.71 -19.40 -24.99
CA LEU A 251 25.27 -20.81 -24.92
C LEU A 251 24.10 -21.01 -23.95
N LYS A 252 24.00 -20.16 -22.94
CA LYS A 252 22.92 -20.13 -21.96
C LYS A 252 22.77 -18.72 -21.43
N LEU A 253 21.53 -18.27 -21.29
CA LEU A 253 21.16 -17.10 -20.52
C LEU A 253 20.01 -17.52 -19.59
N HIS A 254 20.20 -17.28 -18.30
CA HIS A 254 19.14 -17.39 -17.31
C HIS A 254 19.01 -16.02 -16.63
N ALA A 255 17.98 -15.27 -16.99
CA ALA A 255 17.65 -14.02 -16.34
C ALA A 255 16.80 -14.29 -15.08
N TYR A 256 17.14 -13.63 -13.97
CA TYR A 256 16.34 -13.64 -12.74
C TYR A 256 15.36 -12.48 -12.80
N THR A 257 14.20 -12.73 -13.38
CA THR A 257 13.14 -11.73 -13.56
C THR A 257 12.10 -11.87 -12.47
N ASP A 258 12.51 -11.95 -11.20
CA ASP A 258 11.69 -12.23 -10.02
C ASP A 258 10.69 -11.07 -9.72
N HIS A 259 9.91 -10.68 -10.72
CA HIS A 259 8.95 -9.58 -10.72
C HIS A 259 7.80 -9.90 -9.76
N ILE A 260 7.24 -8.91 -9.09
CA ILE A 260 6.23 -9.17 -8.06
C ILE A 260 4.89 -9.66 -8.62
N SER A 261 4.64 -9.46 -9.92
CA SER A 261 3.44 -9.94 -10.61
C SER A 261 3.70 -10.32 -12.06
N GLU A 262 3.19 -11.48 -12.47
CA GLU A 262 3.25 -11.94 -13.85
C GLU A 262 2.11 -11.32 -14.66
N PRO A 263 2.39 -10.57 -15.74
CA PRO A 263 1.36 -10.01 -16.59
C PRO A 263 0.76 -11.11 -17.48
N LEU A 264 -0.48 -11.51 -17.20
CA LEU A 264 -1.23 -12.46 -18.02
C LEU A 264 -2.33 -11.75 -18.82
N SER A 265 -2.77 -12.36 -19.92
CA SER A 265 -3.88 -11.86 -20.74
C SER A 265 -5.21 -11.76 -19.97
N ARG A 266 -5.31 -12.43 -18.81
CA ARG A 266 -6.48 -12.43 -17.91
C ARG A 266 -6.31 -11.49 -16.71
N GLY A 267 -5.27 -10.64 -16.72
CA GLY A 267 -4.86 -9.78 -15.60
C GLY A 267 -3.63 -10.33 -14.89
N SER A 268 -2.83 -9.45 -14.28
CA SER A 268 -1.60 -9.84 -13.62
C SER A 268 -1.85 -10.67 -12.36
N VAL A 269 -1.01 -11.68 -12.11
CA VAL A 269 -1.08 -12.54 -10.91
C VAL A 269 0.18 -12.45 -10.07
N GLY A 270 0.06 -12.41 -8.74
CA GLY A 270 1.23 -12.42 -7.85
C GLY A 270 1.92 -13.78 -7.79
N HIS A 271 3.20 -13.81 -7.41
CA HIS A 271 3.99 -15.05 -7.35
C HIS A 271 3.39 -16.16 -6.47
N THR A 272 2.71 -15.86 -5.35
CA THR A 272 2.05 -16.89 -4.53
C THR A 272 0.99 -17.66 -5.31
N PHE A 273 0.27 -16.97 -6.20
CA PHE A 273 -0.70 -17.61 -7.08
C PHE A 273 0.01 -18.45 -8.15
N ALA A 274 1.02 -17.90 -8.82
CA ALA A 274 1.80 -18.62 -9.83
C ALA A 274 2.50 -19.88 -9.28
N ILE A 275 3.06 -19.80 -8.07
CA ILE A 275 3.63 -20.96 -7.34
C ILE A 275 2.53 -21.99 -7.06
N SER A 276 1.36 -21.54 -6.60
CA SER A 276 0.23 -22.44 -6.35
C SER A 276 -0.26 -23.12 -7.62
N GLU A 277 -0.28 -22.42 -8.76
CA GLU A 277 -0.60 -22.98 -10.07
C GLU A 277 0.46 -24.00 -10.51
N ARG A 278 1.75 -23.65 -10.40
CA ARG A 278 2.87 -24.56 -10.69
C ARG A 278 2.79 -25.85 -9.87
N ILE A 279 2.50 -25.75 -8.58
CA ILE A 279 2.34 -26.91 -7.69
C ILE A 279 1.12 -27.74 -8.12
N ARG A 280 0.00 -27.10 -8.49
CA ARG A 280 -1.19 -27.81 -8.97
C ARG A 280 -1.00 -28.46 -10.34
N ALA A 281 -0.12 -27.96 -11.18
CA ALA A 281 0.23 -28.58 -12.46
C ALA A 281 1.13 -29.83 -12.31
N GLN A 282 1.68 -30.08 -11.12
CA GLN A 282 2.49 -31.27 -10.83
C GLN A 282 1.61 -32.44 -10.36
N HIS A 283 2.19 -33.64 -10.39
CA HIS A 283 1.54 -34.85 -9.89
C HIS A 283 1.30 -34.75 -8.37
N ALA A 284 0.14 -35.24 -7.92
CA ALA A 284 -0.15 -35.37 -6.50
C ALA A 284 0.82 -36.37 -5.84
N GLN A 285 1.28 -36.04 -4.64
CA GLN A 285 2.19 -36.87 -3.87
C GLN A 285 1.42 -37.72 -2.86
N TRP A 286 1.66 -39.02 -2.84
CA TRP A 286 1.10 -39.90 -1.82
C TRP A 286 1.64 -39.54 -0.43
N ARG A 287 0.77 -39.56 0.59
CA ARG A 287 1.18 -39.38 2.00
C ARG A 287 0.92 -40.62 2.85
N SER A 288 -0.25 -41.23 2.75
CA SER A 288 -0.62 -42.40 3.54
C SER A 288 -1.84 -43.13 2.97
N GLY A 289 -2.07 -44.37 3.41
CA GLY A 289 -3.30 -45.12 3.14
C GLY A 289 -3.45 -45.57 1.68
N ALA A 290 -4.71 -45.72 1.24
CA ALA A 290 -5.11 -46.24 -0.09
C ALA A 290 -4.69 -47.70 -0.36
N ALA A 291 -4.57 -48.52 0.69
CA ALA A 291 -4.27 -49.94 0.53
C ALA A 291 -5.39 -50.66 -0.23
N LEU A 292 -5.03 -51.46 -1.23
CA LEU A 292 -5.94 -52.23 -2.07
C LEU A 292 -6.10 -53.66 -1.50
N THR A 293 -7.34 -54.09 -1.33
CA THR A 293 -7.71 -55.48 -1.03
C THR A 293 -8.58 -56.01 -2.16
N THR A 294 -8.26 -57.19 -2.67
CA THR A 294 -9.04 -57.88 -3.70
C THR A 294 -9.58 -59.18 -3.14
N THR A 295 -10.88 -59.42 -3.28
CA THR A 295 -11.54 -60.63 -2.80
C THR A 295 -12.15 -61.39 -3.96
N VAL A 296 -11.90 -62.70 -4.03
CA VAL A 296 -12.52 -63.60 -5.01
C VAL A 296 -13.55 -64.45 -4.29
N ASP A 297 -14.80 -64.39 -4.73
CA ASP A 297 -15.89 -65.27 -4.29
C ASP A 297 -16.26 -66.23 -5.41
N THR A 298 -16.05 -67.52 -5.16
CA THR A 298 -16.32 -68.63 -6.07
C THR A 298 -17.70 -69.27 -5.85
N GLY A 299 -18.54 -68.68 -5.00
CA GLY A 299 -19.94 -69.07 -4.79
C GLY A 299 -20.87 -68.74 -5.98
N PRO A 300 -20.84 -67.53 -6.57
CA PRO A 300 -21.61 -67.20 -7.76
C PRO A 300 -21.02 -67.80 -9.04
N THR A 301 -21.81 -67.86 -10.12
CA THR A 301 -21.33 -68.24 -11.46
C THR A 301 -21.73 -67.16 -12.47
N PRO A 302 -20.77 -66.46 -13.10
CA PRO A 302 -19.32 -66.55 -12.91
C PRO A 302 -18.86 -66.09 -11.51
N ASP A 303 -17.63 -66.47 -11.11
CA ASP A 303 -16.99 -66.00 -9.89
C ASP A 303 -17.02 -64.46 -9.83
N SER A 304 -17.08 -63.89 -8.63
CA SER A 304 -16.97 -62.44 -8.46
C SER A 304 -15.60 -62.06 -7.92
N VAL A 305 -15.06 -60.98 -8.46
CA VAL A 305 -13.80 -60.34 -8.03
C VAL A 305 -14.12 -58.92 -7.59
N THR A 306 -14.10 -58.66 -6.29
CA THR A 306 -14.41 -57.35 -5.70
C THR A 306 -13.14 -56.64 -5.25
N VAL A 307 -13.21 -55.30 -5.24
CA VAL A 307 -12.09 -54.43 -4.89
C VAL A 307 -12.50 -53.53 -3.73
N GLN A 308 -11.61 -53.44 -2.75
CA GLN A 308 -11.74 -52.53 -1.62
C GLN A 308 -10.48 -51.66 -1.53
N THR A 309 -10.65 -50.37 -1.30
CA THR A 309 -9.54 -49.47 -0.98
C THR A 309 -9.76 -48.87 0.41
N ALA A 310 -8.73 -48.89 1.26
CA ALA A 310 -8.76 -48.14 2.51
C ALA A 310 -8.72 -46.62 2.25
N VAL A 311 -9.10 -45.82 3.26
CA VAL A 311 -8.93 -44.35 3.22
C VAL A 311 -7.48 -44.01 2.87
N GLY A 312 -7.29 -43.03 1.99
CA GLY A 312 -5.97 -42.56 1.55
C GLY A 312 -5.81 -41.05 1.67
N VAL A 313 -4.58 -40.56 1.74
CA VAL A 313 -4.27 -39.13 1.75
C VAL A 313 -3.21 -38.82 0.70
N ALA A 314 -3.49 -37.85 -0.16
CA ALA A 314 -2.56 -37.30 -1.14
C ALA A 314 -2.38 -35.79 -0.95
N LEU A 315 -1.25 -35.26 -1.41
CA LEU A 315 -0.88 -33.84 -1.33
C LEU A 315 -0.72 -33.27 -2.74
N GLN A 316 -1.42 -32.18 -3.02
CA GLN A 316 -1.15 -31.33 -4.18
C GLN A 316 -0.71 -29.95 -3.67
N LEU A 317 -1.62 -28.97 -3.57
CA LEU A 317 -1.37 -27.78 -2.75
C LEU A 317 -1.70 -28.04 -1.27
N HIS A 318 -2.84 -28.69 -1.03
CA HIS A 318 -3.28 -29.10 0.29
C HIS A 318 -3.40 -30.63 0.36
N THR A 319 -3.56 -31.15 1.57
CA THR A 319 -3.88 -32.56 1.78
C THR A 319 -5.33 -32.83 1.43
N HIS A 320 -5.55 -33.85 0.61
CA HIS A 320 -6.87 -34.33 0.22
C HIS A 320 -7.04 -35.80 0.64
N THR A 321 -8.22 -36.12 1.16
CA THR A 321 -8.57 -37.47 1.63
C THR A 321 -9.38 -38.18 0.57
N PHE A 322 -8.91 -39.34 0.11
CA PHE A 322 -9.70 -40.28 -0.67
C PHE A 322 -10.49 -41.19 0.30
N PRO A 323 -11.81 -41.34 0.12
CA PRO A 323 -12.62 -42.19 0.98
C PRO A 323 -12.23 -43.67 0.81
N ALA A 324 -12.64 -44.50 1.76
CA ALA A 324 -12.64 -45.94 1.52
C ALA A 324 -13.69 -46.26 0.45
N MET A 325 -13.37 -47.20 -0.44
CA MET A 325 -14.29 -47.70 -1.48
C MET A 325 -14.43 -49.20 -1.33
N ASP A 326 -15.63 -49.73 -1.55
CA ASP A 326 -15.95 -51.15 -1.45
C ASP A 326 -16.95 -51.58 -2.53
N THR A 327 -16.46 -52.29 -3.55
CA THR A 327 -17.30 -52.78 -4.63
C THR A 327 -18.09 -54.04 -4.29
N SER A 328 -17.82 -54.68 -3.15
CA SER A 328 -18.69 -55.74 -2.62
C SER A 328 -19.98 -55.17 -2.01
N ALA A 329 -20.01 -53.86 -1.73
CA ALA A 329 -21.16 -53.13 -1.26
C ALA A 329 -21.83 -52.35 -2.42
N SER A 330 -21.70 -51.03 -2.44
CA SER A 330 -22.37 -50.15 -3.40
C SER A 330 -21.43 -49.39 -4.33
N ASP A 331 -20.12 -49.42 -4.09
CA ASP A 331 -19.17 -48.64 -4.89
C ASP A 331 -18.88 -49.32 -6.22
N LEU A 332 -18.50 -48.51 -7.21
CA LEU A 332 -18.27 -48.96 -8.59
C LEU A 332 -16.87 -48.56 -9.06
N VAL A 333 -16.32 -49.34 -9.98
CA VAL A 333 -15.09 -49.02 -10.71
C VAL A 333 -15.44 -48.48 -12.09
N PHE A 334 -14.84 -47.36 -12.47
CA PHE A 334 -15.04 -46.73 -13.78
C PHE A 334 -13.90 -47.14 -14.72
N VAL A 335 -14.23 -47.91 -15.75
CA VAL A 335 -13.26 -48.38 -16.73
C VAL A 335 -12.96 -47.26 -17.73
N PHE A 336 -11.83 -46.58 -17.54
CA PHE A 336 -11.47 -45.35 -18.23
C PHE A 336 -11.40 -45.51 -19.76
N ASN A 337 -10.84 -46.62 -20.23
CA ASN A 337 -10.52 -46.89 -21.63
C ASN A 337 -11.20 -48.15 -22.17
N ASP A 338 -12.46 -48.38 -21.82
CA ASP A 338 -13.26 -49.37 -22.53
C ASP A 338 -13.40 -48.96 -24.02
N ASN A 339 -13.22 -49.93 -24.92
CA ASN A 339 -13.19 -49.68 -26.36
C ASN A 339 -14.55 -49.19 -26.92
N THR A 340 -15.66 -49.55 -26.27
CA THR A 340 -17.01 -49.26 -26.76
C THR A 340 -17.71 -48.16 -25.95
N ALA A 341 -17.51 -48.15 -24.63
CA ALA A 341 -18.16 -47.26 -23.69
C ALA A 341 -17.16 -46.75 -22.64
N PRO A 342 -16.33 -45.74 -22.97
CA PRO A 342 -15.42 -45.12 -22.00
C PRO A 342 -16.14 -44.74 -20.71
N TYR A 343 -15.48 -45.00 -19.58
CA TYR A 343 -16.02 -44.84 -18.23
C TYR A 343 -17.20 -45.76 -17.86
N LYS A 344 -17.35 -46.93 -18.54
CA LYS A 344 -18.33 -47.93 -18.10
C LYS A 344 -18.09 -48.31 -16.64
N THR A 345 -19.17 -48.49 -15.90
CA THR A 345 -19.10 -48.89 -14.49
C THR A 345 -19.19 -50.39 -14.35
N VAL A 346 -18.36 -50.96 -13.47
CA VAL A 346 -18.44 -52.37 -13.07
C VAL A 346 -18.47 -52.48 -11.54
N ALA A 347 -19.25 -53.40 -11.01
CA ALA A 347 -19.26 -53.74 -9.58
C ALA A 347 -18.23 -54.83 -9.26
N SER A 348 -17.91 -55.66 -10.27
CA SER A 348 -16.90 -56.70 -10.16
C SER A 348 -15.93 -56.68 -11.33
N LEU A 349 -14.65 -56.96 -11.06
CA LEU A 349 -13.65 -57.10 -12.12
C LEU A 349 -13.89 -58.32 -13.02
N SER A 350 -14.75 -59.27 -12.63
CA SER A 350 -15.13 -60.39 -13.50
C SER A 350 -16.06 -59.99 -14.65
N GLU A 351 -16.61 -58.77 -14.63
CA GLU A 351 -17.37 -58.20 -15.75
C GLU A 351 -16.46 -57.74 -16.92
N ILE A 352 -15.14 -57.71 -16.70
CA ILE A 352 -14.15 -57.38 -17.73
C ILE A 352 -13.88 -58.61 -18.58
N SER A 353 -14.21 -58.52 -19.87
CA SER A 353 -14.06 -59.61 -20.85
C SER A 353 -13.30 -59.22 -22.11
N GLU A 354 -12.84 -57.97 -22.21
CA GLU A 354 -12.17 -57.41 -23.38
C GLU A 354 -10.99 -56.52 -22.99
N TYR A 355 -9.98 -56.46 -23.85
CA TYR A 355 -8.88 -55.50 -23.80
C TYR A 355 -9.34 -54.11 -24.25
N SER A 356 -8.49 -53.10 -24.05
CA SER A 356 -8.80 -51.70 -24.43
C SER A 356 -8.97 -51.46 -25.93
N ASP A 357 -8.60 -52.43 -26.78
CA ASP A 357 -8.82 -52.41 -28.24
C ASP A 357 -10.08 -53.18 -28.68
N GLY A 358 -10.82 -53.75 -27.73
CA GLY A 358 -12.04 -54.53 -27.96
C GLY A 358 -11.80 -56.00 -28.31
N SER A 359 -10.56 -56.47 -28.30
CA SER A 359 -10.29 -57.90 -28.43
C SER A 359 -10.71 -58.65 -27.17
N SER A 360 -11.26 -59.86 -27.32
CA SER A 360 -11.74 -60.64 -26.18
C SER A 360 -10.59 -61.21 -25.36
N ILE A 361 -10.75 -61.20 -24.03
CA ILE A 361 -9.86 -61.89 -23.08
C ILE A 361 -10.30 -63.35 -23.02
N GLY A 362 -9.39 -64.27 -23.40
CA GLY A 362 -9.66 -65.69 -23.47
C GLY A 362 -9.67 -66.39 -22.10
N ILE A 363 -10.17 -67.63 -22.11
CA ILE A 363 -10.12 -68.51 -20.94
C ILE A 363 -8.65 -68.83 -20.63
N ALA A 364 -8.25 -68.62 -19.37
CA ALA A 364 -6.89 -68.79 -18.84
C ALA A 364 -5.85 -67.72 -19.23
N ASP A 365 -6.27 -66.66 -19.93
CA ASP A 365 -5.39 -65.50 -20.14
C ASP A 365 -5.11 -64.78 -18.81
N ARG A 366 -3.92 -64.18 -18.73
CA ARG A 366 -3.48 -63.38 -17.59
C ARG A 366 -3.17 -61.98 -18.07
N PHE A 367 -3.72 -60.99 -17.40
CA PHE A 367 -3.53 -59.59 -17.72
C PHE A 367 -3.39 -58.77 -16.45
N ASN A 368 -2.76 -57.60 -16.59
CA ASN A 368 -2.61 -56.65 -15.51
C ASN A 368 -3.53 -55.46 -15.77
N VAL A 369 -4.14 -54.94 -14.71
CA VAL A 369 -4.92 -53.70 -14.75
C VAL A 369 -4.26 -52.67 -13.85
N VAL A 370 -4.41 -51.39 -14.20
CA VAL A 370 -4.01 -50.29 -13.32
C VAL A 370 -5.26 -49.71 -12.70
N ILE A 371 -5.32 -49.71 -11.37
CA ILE A 371 -6.39 -49.09 -10.59
C ILE A 371 -5.85 -47.80 -9.98
N TRP A 372 -6.61 -46.71 -10.09
CA TRP A 372 -6.25 -45.41 -9.53
C TRP A 372 -7.50 -44.65 -9.06
N GLY A 373 -7.33 -43.80 -8.04
CA GLY A 373 -8.41 -42.98 -7.51
C GLY A 373 -8.34 -41.54 -7.99
N ALA A 374 -9.48 -40.93 -8.33
CA ALA A 374 -9.58 -39.48 -8.42
C ALA A 374 -10.24 -38.95 -7.15
N ILE A 375 -9.55 -38.01 -6.50
CA ILE A 375 -10.02 -37.36 -5.28
C ILE A 375 -10.76 -36.08 -5.67
N SER A 376 -11.99 -35.95 -5.20
CA SER A 376 -12.77 -34.71 -5.30
C SER A 376 -12.83 -34.03 -3.93
N GLU A 377 -13.03 -32.70 -3.91
CA GLU A 377 -13.15 -31.93 -2.66
C GLU A 377 -14.26 -32.49 -1.75
N ASN A 378 -15.42 -32.75 -2.37
CA ASN A 378 -16.45 -33.57 -1.76
C ASN A 378 -16.10 -35.04 -1.94
N GLN A 379 -15.88 -35.76 -0.83
CA GLN A 379 -15.47 -37.16 -0.86
C GLN A 379 -16.48 -38.06 -1.60
N ALA A 380 -17.78 -37.75 -1.56
CA ALA A 380 -18.81 -38.50 -2.30
C ALA A 380 -18.61 -38.43 -3.83
N ASP A 381 -17.93 -37.39 -4.31
CA ASP A 381 -17.62 -37.20 -5.72
C ASP A 381 -16.32 -37.90 -6.14
N SER A 382 -15.56 -38.47 -5.20
CA SER A 382 -14.37 -39.28 -5.52
C SER A 382 -14.77 -40.58 -6.22
N LYS A 383 -13.89 -41.10 -7.08
CA LYS A 383 -14.17 -42.29 -7.90
C LYS A 383 -12.93 -43.17 -8.02
N LEU A 384 -13.16 -44.48 -8.14
CA LEU A 384 -12.12 -45.45 -8.48
C LEU A 384 -12.18 -45.71 -9.99
N PHE A 385 -11.03 -45.63 -10.65
CA PHE A 385 -10.87 -45.87 -12.07
C PHE A 385 -10.00 -47.08 -12.34
N LEU A 386 -10.19 -47.68 -13.50
CA LEU A 386 -9.39 -48.79 -14.00
C LEU A 386 -9.00 -48.56 -15.45
N ASN A 387 -7.73 -48.84 -15.78
CA ASN A 387 -7.25 -48.93 -17.14
C ASN A 387 -7.10 -50.38 -17.56
N LEU A 388 -7.80 -50.74 -18.64
CA LEU A 388 -7.61 -52.00 -19.34
C LEU A 388 -6.28 -51.97 -20.11
N PRO A 389 -5.56 -53.10 -20.18
CA PRO A 389 -4.38 -53.23 -21.02
C PRO A 389 -4.74 -53.23 -22.51
N ALA A 390 -3.77 -52.93 -23.37
CA ALA A 390 -3.84 -53.32 -24.78
C ALA A 390 -3.45 -54.81 -24.90
N ALA A 391 -3.97 -55.49 -25.91
CA ALA A 391 -3.76 -56.93 -26.13
C ALA A 391 -2.29 -57.30 -26.38
#